data_AF-A0A6C1CA56-F1
#
_entry.id   AF-A0A6C1CA56-F1
#
_cell.length_a   1.000
_cell.length_b   1.000
_cell.length_c   1.000
_cell.angle_alpha   90.00
_cell.angle_beta   90.00
_cell.angle_gamma   90.00
#
_symmetry.space_group_name_H-M   'P 1'
#
loop_
_entity.id
_entity.type
_entity.pdbx_description
1 polymer ?
#
loop_
_entity_poly.entity_id
_entity_poly.type
_entity_poly.pdbx_seq_one_letter_code
_entity_poly.pdbx_strand_id
1 'polypeptide(L)'
;MTLHPFGSPSGGDPFPELLDRIFGTSHLSSPPAVRRVPVERLLTDSAREMPAAAFARARRDGGDGLDTAHLLWAAARTGSTRALLARAGLDPDTLAGDVPGGLRGARIVGLGLPGPVADSA
;
A
#
# COMPACT_ATOMS: atom_id res chain seq x y z
N MET A 1 -4.50 46.10 10.92
CA MET A 1 -4.48 44.78 10.23
C MET A 1 -3.87 44.99 8.85
N THR A 2 -2.59 44.71 8.71
CA THR A 2 -1.88 44.74 7.41
C THR A 2 -1.04 43.47 7.32
N LEU A 3 -1.51 42.48 6.54
CA LEU A 3 -0.78 41.26 6.25
C LEU A 3 0.44 41.58 5.36
N HIS A 4 1.62 41.18 5.81
CA HIS A 4 2.86 41.07 5.03
C HIS A 4 3.15 39.57 4.80
N PRO A 5 4.09 39.16 3.91
CA PRO A 5 4.19 39.44 2.49
C PRO A 5 4.44 38.13 1.70
N PHE A 6 3.59 37.80 0.73
CA PHE A 6 3.98 36.83 -0.31
C PHE A 6 4.72 37.60 -1.41
N GLY A 7 6.04 37.38 -1.54
CA GLY A 7 6.94 38.00 -2.53
C GLY A 7 8.08 38.78 -1.84
N SER A 8 9.37 38.69 -2.19
CA SER A 8 10.09 38.27 -3.41
C SER A 8 11.58 38.03 -3.04
N PRO A 9 12.46 37.43 -3.89
CA PRO A 9 13.37 38.26 -4.72
C PRO A 9 13.93 37.58 -6.00
N SER A 10 13.09 37.01 -6.87
CA SER A 10 13.49 36.66 -8.25
C SER A 10 12.27 36.79 -9.15
N GLY A 11 12.32 37.71 -10.11
CA GLY A 11 11.17 38.19 -10.89
C GLY A 11 10.61 37.17 -11.88
N GLY A 12 9.95 36.13 -11.39
CA GLY A 12 9.07 35.25 -12.17
C GLY A 12 7.63 35.44 -11.72
N ASP A 13 6.69 35.50 -12.67
CA ASP A 13 5.26 35.56 -12.37
C ASP A 13 4.85 34.32 -11.55
N PRO A 14 4.08 34.48 -10.46
CA PRO A 14 3.65 33.36 -9.60
C PRO A 14 2.54 32.52 -10.23
N PHE A 15 1.84 33.06 -11.24
CA PHE A 15 0.73 32.38 -11.90
C PHE A 15 1.20 31.28 -12.86
N PRO A 16 2.19 31.49 -13.75
CA PRO A 16 2.84 30.43 -14.52
C PRO A 16 3.44 29.32 -13.65
N GLU A 17 4.10 29.64 -12.53
CA GLU A 17 4.63 28.63 -11.59
C GLU A 17 3.53 27.74 -10.98
N LEU A 18 2.37 28.32 -10.66
CA LEU A 18 1.20 27.57 -10.20
C LEU A 18 0.65 26.66 -11.31
N LEU A 19 0.54 27.16 -12.54
CA LEU A 19 0.09 26.37 -13.68
C LEU A 19 1.08 25.23 -13.96
N ASP A 20 2.38 25.49 -13.92
CA ASP A 20 3.39 24.46 -14.16
C ASP A 20 3.41 23.38 -13.07
N ARG A 21 3.02 23.73 -11.84
CA ARG A 21 2.81 22.78 -10.74
C ARG A 21 1.53 21.95 -10.88
N ILE A 22 0.46 22.53 -11.41
CA ILE A 22 -0.82 21.85 -11.63
C ILE A 22 -0.73 20.92 -12.85
N PHE A 23 -0.04 21.35 -13.91
CA PHE A 23 0.11 20.60 -15.16
C PHE A 23 1.40 19.76 -15.23
N GLY A 24 2.26 19.83 -14.21
CA GLY A 24 3.44 18.98 -14.07
C GLY A 24 4.57 19.28 -15.06
N THR A 25 4.61 20.48 -15.64
CA THR A 25 5.60 20.92 -16.62
C THR A 25 6.91 21.39 -15.98
N SER A 26 6.95 21.64 -14.66
CA SER A 26 8.21 21.87 -13.95
C SER A 26 8.95 20.56 -13.69
N HIS A 27 10.25 20.49 -13.99
CA HIS A 27 11.13 19.37 -13.61
C HIS A 27 11.25 19.19 -12.08
N LEU A 28 10.85 20.19 -11.29
CA LEU A 28 10.72 20.14 -9.83
C LEU A 28 9.33 19.66 -9.34
N SER A 29 8.37 19.49 -10.25
CA SER A 29 7.01 18.98 -10.00
C SER A 29 6.89 17.47 -10.19
N SER A 30 8.01 16.73 -10.23
CA SER A 30 7.95 15.28 -10.06
C SER A 30 7.14 14.99 -8.79
N PRO A 31 6.12 14.11 -8.85
CA PRO A 31 5.38 13.69 -7.67
C PRO A 31 6.38 13.35 -6.56
N PRO A 32 6.18 13.83 -5.32
CA PRO A 32 7.11 13.52 -4.24
C PRO A 32 7.36 12.02 -4.25
N ALA A 33 8.63 11.62 -4.34
CA ALA A 33 9.02 10.23 -4.37
C ALA A 33 8.24 9.49 -3.28
N VAL A 34 7.43 8.50 -3.68
CA VAL A 34 6.46 7.84 -2.80
C VAL A 34 7.20 7.41 -1.53
N ARG A 35 6.96 8.14 -0.44
CA ARG A 35 7.67 7.92 0.82
C ARG A 35 7.07 6.69 1.45
N ARG A 36 7.68 5.53 1.18
CA ARG A 36 7.26 4.27 1.78
C ARG A 36 7.65 4.29 3.25
N VAL A 37 6.66 4.56 4.09
CA VAL A 37 6.82 4.38 5.53
C VAL A 37 6.89 2.88 5.77
N PRO A 38 7.94 2.35 6.41
CA PRO A 38 8.01 0.95 6.79
C PRO A 38 6.96 0.70 7.87
N VAL A 39 5.77 0.30 7.44
CA VAL A 39 4.58 0.13 8.29
C VAL A 39 4.83 -0.91 9.38
N GLU A 40 5.76 -1.84 9.14
CA GLU A 40 6.18 -2.84 10.11
C GLU A 40 6.77 -2.22 11.37
N ARG A 41 7.46 -1.08 11.26
CA ARG A 41 8.05 -0.37 12.41
C ARG A 41 7.00 0.28 13.31
N LEU A 42 5.77 0.45 12.81
CA LEU A 42 4.64 0.96 13.57
C LEU A 42 3.82 -0.15 14.25
N LEU A 43 4.03 -1.41 13.87
CA LEU A 43 3.33 -2.56 14.41
C LEU A 43 4.03 -3.08 15.67
N THR A 44 3.23 -3.38 16.70
CA THR A 44 3.66 -4.18 17.85
C THR A 44 4.11 -5.56 17.42
N ASP A 45 4.89 -6.27 18.25
CA ASP A 45 5.38 -7.61 17.89
C ASP A 45 4.24 -8.59 17.59
N SER A 46 3.15 -8.52 18.37
CA SER A 46 1.94 -9.33 18.12
C SER A 46 1.25 -8.96 16.81
N ALA A 47 1.25 -7.69 16.42
CA ALA A 47 0.67 -7.26 15.15
C ALA A 47 1.49 -7.66 13.91
N ARG A 48 2.76 -8.04 14.09
CA ARG A 48 3.63 -8.55 13.01
C ARG A 48 3.44 -10.03 12.70
N GLU A 49 2.81 -10.79 13.59
CA GLU A 49 2.59 -12.23 13.43
C GLU A 49 1.79 -12.55 12.15
N MET A 50 0.66 -11.86 11.96
CA MET A 50 -0.22 -12.07 10.80
C MET A 50 0.48 -11.69 9.48
N PRO A 51 1.08 -10.49 9.31
CA PRO A 51 1.82 -10.16 8.09
C PRO A 51 2.97 -11.13 7.80
N ALA A 52 3.73 -11.56 8.83
CA ALA A 52 4.82 -12.51 8.65
C ALA A 52 4.34 -13.87 8.10
N ALA A 53 3.22 -14.39 8.61
CA ALA A 53 2.60 -15.60 8.09
C ALA A 53 2.13 -15.43 6.63
N ALA A 54 1.54 -14.28 6.30
CA ALA A 54 1.09 -13.97 4.95
C ALA A 54 2.26 -13.91 3.95
N PHE A 55 3.36 -13.25 4.30
CA PHE A 55 4.56 -13.20 3.46
C PHE A 55 5.20 -14.59 3.28
N ALA A 56 5.25 -15.40 4.33
CA ALA A 56 5.77 -16.76 4.24
C ALA A 56 4.93 -17.62 3.27
N ARG A 57 3.59 -17.43 3.28
CA ARG A 57 2.70 -18.10 2.33
C ARG A 57 2.91 -17.59 0.90
N ALA A 58 2.98 -16.28 0.69
CA ALA A 58 3.20 -15.67 -0.63
C ALA A 58 4.48 -16.19 -1.29
N ARG A 59 5.57 -16.33 -0.52
CA ARG A 59 6.83 -16.90 -1.00
C ARG A 59 6.72 -18.37 -1.40
N ARG A 60 5.88 -19.16 -0.71
CA ARG A 60 5.63 -20.58 -1.05
C ARG A 60 4.78 -20.72 -2.31
N ASP A 61 3.81 -19.83 -2.49
CA ASP A 61 2.92 -19.83 -3.65
C ASP A 61 3.62 -19.31 -4.92
N GLY A 62 4.87 -18.80 -4.82
CA GLY A 62 5.73 -18.46 -5.97
C GLY A 62 5.30 -17.23 -6.76
N GLY A 63 4.33 -16.46 -6.26
CA GLY A 63 3.79 -15.27 -6.93
C GLY A 63 4.59 -13.99 -6.68
N ASP A 64 4.22 -12.95 -7.43
CA ASP A 64 4.80 -11.59 -7.48
C ASP A 64 4.79 -10.77 -6.17
N GLY A 65 4.45 -11.39 -5.04
CA GLY A 65 4.45 -10.76 -3.74
C GLY A 65 3.18 -11.01 -2.94
N LEU A 66 3.03 -10.20 -1.89
CA LEU A 66 1.90 -10.26 -0.98
C LEU A 66 0.63 -9.71 -1.65
N ASP A 67 -0.45 -10.48 -1.62
CA ASP A 67 -1.77 -10.06 -2.09
C ASP A 67 -2.82 -10.17 -0.97
N THR A 68 -4.06 -9.76 -1.29
CA THR A 68 -5.18 -9.85 -0.34
C THR A 68 -5.49 -11.28 0.08
N ALA A 69 -5.29 -12.26 -0.79
CA ALA A 69 -5.57 -13.65 -0.49
C ALA A 69 -4.64 -14.19 0.60
N HIS A 70 -3.35 -13.87 0.52
CA HIS A 70 -2.36 -14.22 1.55
C HIS A 70 -2.67 -13.58 2.91
N LEU A 71 -3.13 -12.32 2.90
CA LEU A 71 -3.50 -11.61 4.12
C LEU A 71 -4.75 -12.19 4.77
N LEU A 72 -5.79 -12.50 4.00
CA LEU A 72 -7.01 -13.14 4.51
C LEU A 72 -6.71 -14.53 5.06
N TRP A 73 -5.90 -15.32 4.35
CA TRP A 73 -5.43 -16.61 4.83
C TRP A 73 -4.71 -16.50 6.19
N ALA A 74 -3.81 -15.52 6.34
CA ALA A 74 -3.10 -15.31 7.59
C ALA A 74 -4.03 -14.81 8.72
N ALA A 75 -4.92 -13.86 8.40
CA ALA A 75 -5.90 -13.32 9.35
C ALA A 75 -6.82 -14.41 9.91
N ALA A 76 -7.19 -15.40 9.08
CA ALA A 76 -8.00 -16.55 9.48
C ALA A 76 -7.29 -17.52 10.44
N ARG A 77 -5.96 -17.41 10.58
CA ARG A 77 -5.11 -18.33 11.37
C ARG A 77 -4.45 -17.68 12.58
N THR A 78 -4.41 -16.35 12.65
CA THR A 78 -3.90 -15.61 13.82
C THR A 78 -5.04 -15.35 14.80
N GLY A 79 -4.86 -15.69 16.08
CA GLY A 79 -5.97 -15.76 17.05
C GLY A 79 -6.79 -14.46 17.21
N SER A 80 -6.12 -13.31 17.29
CA SER A 80 -6.77 -12.01 17.48
C SER A 80 -7.61 -11.58 16.26
N THR A 81 -7.08 -11.74 15.05
CA THR A 81 -7.78 -11.41 13.80
C THR A 81 -8.82 -12.45 13.42
N ARG A 82 -8.59 -13.74 13.73
CA ARG A 82 -9.58 -14.80 13.56
C ARG A 82 -10.86 -14.53 14.36
N ALA A 83 -10.72 -14.09 15.61
CA ALA A 83 -11.86 -13.71 16.45
C ALA A 83 -12.64 -12.51 15.86
N LEU A 84 -11.93 -11.54 15.27
CA LEU A 84 -12.57 -10.41 14.58
C LEU A 84 -13.33 -10.85 13.33
N LEU A 85 -12.77 -11.76 12.53
CA LEU A 85 -13.45 -12.32 11.35
C LEU A 85 -14.74 -13.04 11.74
N ALA A 86 -14.69 -13.91 12.75
CA ALA A 86 -15.87 -14.60 13.27
C ALA A 86 -16.95 -13.61 13.77
N ARG A 87 -16.54 -12.56 14.48
CA ARG A 87 -17.46 -11.50 14.94
C ARG A 87 -18.04 -10.68 13.79
N ALA A 88 -17.33 -10.56 12.67
CA ALA A 88 -17.82 -9.93 11.46
C ALA A 88 -18.78 -10.84 10.64
N GLY A 89 -19.06 -12.06 11.12
CA GLY A 89 -19.93 -13.01 10.43
C GLY A 89 -19.24 -13.80 9.31
N LEU A 90 -17.91 -13.71 9.22
CA LEU A 90 -17.12 -14.50 8.28
C LEU A 90 -16.73 -15.83 8.91
N ASP A 91 -16.72 -16.90 8.11
CA ASP A 91 -16.18 -18.20 8.53
C ASP A 91 -14.66 -18.24 8.34
N PRO A 92 -13.87 -18.22 9.43
CA PRO A 92 -12.41 -18.23 9.31
C PRO A 92 -11.86 -19.56 8.84
N ASP A 93 -12.57 -20.69 9.03
CA ASP A 93 -12.08 -21.99 8.56
C ASP A 93 -12.18 -22.10 7.03
N THR A 94 -13.28 -21.60 6.47
CA THR A 94 -13.41 -21.43 5.01
C THR A 94 -12.28 -20.55 4.46
N LEU A 95 -11.99 -19.41 5.10
CA LEU A 95 -10.91 -18.50 4.67
C LEU A 95 -9.49 -19.06 4.87
N ALA A 96 -9.28 -19.97 5.82
CA ALA A 96 -7.99 -20.61 6.06
C ALA A 96 -7.70 -21.77 5.08
N GLY A 97 -8.75 -22.38 4.53
CA GLY A 97 -8.67 -23.51 3.60
C GLY A 97 -8.61 -23.09 2.14
N ASP A 98 -9.63 -22.37 1.68
CA ASP A 98 -9.85 -22.09 0.26
C ASP A 98 -10.08 -20.59 0.07
N VAL A 99 -8.98 -19.83 -0.09
CA VAL A 99 -9.12 -18.44 -0.50
C VAL A 99 -9.45 -18.42 -1.99
N PRO A 100 -10.63 -17.90 -2.39
CA PRO A 100 -11.11 -18.02 -3.76
C PRO A 100 -10.10 -17.43 -4.75
N GLY A 101 -9.86 -18.16 -5.84
CA GLY A 101 -8.94 -17.76 -6.90
C GLY A 101 -9.22 -16.37 -7.49
N GLY A 102 -10.47 -15.89 -7.41
CA GLY A 102 -10.84 -14.52 -7.81
C GLY A 102 -10.21 -13.40 -6.96
N LEU A 103 -9.70 -13.72 -5.76
CA LEU A 103 -8.89 -12.80 -4.96
C LEU A 103 -7.39 -12.90 -5.25
N ARG A 104 -6.94 -13.98 -5.90
CA ARG A 104 -5.53 -14.11 -6.33
C ARG A 104 -5.32 -13.13 -7.49
N GLY A 105 -4.46 -12.13 -7.26
CA GLY A 105 -4.24 -11.02 -8.18
C GLY A 105 -4.93 -9.71 -7.80
N ALA A 106 -5.80 -9.71 -6.79
CA ALA A 106 -6.25 -8.47 -6.14
C ALA A 106 -5.05 -7.84 -5.42
N ARG A 107 -4.39 -6.90 -6.10
CA ARG A 107 -3.24 -6.19 -5.54
C ARG A 107 -3.74 -5.11 -4.60
N ILE A 108 -3.22 -5.08 -3.38
CA ILE A 108 -3.35 -3.91 -2.52
C ILE A 108 -2.50 -2.80 -3.14
N VAL A 109 -3.16 -1.93 -3.91
CA VAL A 109 -2.56 -0.72 -4.44
C VAL A 109 -2.21 0.19 -3.26
N GLY A 110 -0.95 0.15 -2.83
CA GLY A 110 -0.49 0.94 -1.67
C GLY A 110 0.88 0.53 -1.09
N LEU A 111 1.35 -0.70 -1.32
CA LEU A 111 2.67 -1.15 -0.84
C LEU A 111 3.85 -0.77 -1.77
N GLY A 112 3.55 -0.20 -2.93
CA GLY A 112 4.53 0.22 -3.93
C GLY A 112 5.38 -0.91 -4.53
N LEU A 113 5.14 -2.18 -4.23
CA LEU A 113 5.92 -3.26 -4.87
C LEU A 113 5.82 -3.11 -6.39
N PRO A 114 6.96 -3.14 -7.12
CA PRO A 114 6.94 -2.99 -8.58
C PRO A 114 5.99 -4.03 -9.17
N GLY A 115 5.14 -3.60 -10.11
CA GLY A 115 4.39 -4.54 -10.93
C GLY A 115 5.36 -5.46 -11.68
N PRO A 116 4.93 -6.67 -12.10
CA PRO A 116 5.71 -7.49 -13.00
C PRO A 116 6.03 -6.62 -14.20
N VAL A 117 7.32 -6.46 -14.46
CA VAL A 117 7.78 -6.03 -15.76
C VAL A 117 7.23 -7.07 -16.73
N ALA A 118 6.19 -6.70 -17.47
CA ALA A 118 5.81 -7.45 -18.65
C ALA A 118 7.04 -7.37 -19.56
N ASP A 119 7.73 -8.50 -19.73
CA ASP A 119 8.70 -8.63 -20.81
C ASP A 119 7.93 -8.44 -22.11
N SER A 120 8.09 -7.26 -22.71
CA SER A 120 7.64 -6.97 -24.06
C SER A 120 8.46 -7.84 -25.02
N ALA A 121 7.78 -8.80 -25.64
CA ALA A 121 8.22 -9.45 -26.87
C ALA A 121 8.00 -8.53 -28.07
#